data_AF-A0A7S3AP98-F1
#
_entry.id   AF-A0A7S3AP98-F1
#
_cell.length_a   1.000
_cell.length_b   1.000
_cell.length_c   1.000
_cell.angle_alpha   90.00
_cell.angle_beta   90.00
_cell.angle_gamma   90.00
#
_symmetry.space_group_name_H-M   'P 1'
#
loop_
_entity.id
_entity.type
_entity.pdbx_description
1 polymer ?
#
loop_
_entity_poly.entity_id
_entity_poly.type
_entity_poly.pdbx_seq_one_letter_code
_entity_poly.pdbx_strand_id
1 'polypeptide(L)'
;AGCLHPCRYTEMRTVLLLWASSTILLNYPYVVLGCTNLVVTKGASADGGLHFSYSADSGGLFGELRFLPAADHAPGSVADVWEWDTGRYLGAIPQVAHTYKVVGHLNEWQVSIGE
;
A
#
# COMPACT_ATOMS: atom_id res chain seq x y z
N ALA A 1 -37.06 8.81 57.80
CA ALA A 1 -37.09 9.11 56.36
C ALA A 1 -35.88 9.97 56.02
N GLY A 2 -35.15 9.65 54.95
CA GLY A 2 -34.27 10.60 54.26
C GLY A 2 -32.84 10.73 54.76
N CYS A 3 -31.93 9.92 54.20
CA CYS A 3 -30.62 10.37 53.69
C CYS A 3 -30.06 9.29 52.77
N LEU A 4 -30.65 9.19 51.56
CA LEU A 4 -30.06 8.50 50.43
C LEU A 4 -28.70 9.15 50.13
N HIS A 5 -27.62 8.40 50.30
CA HIS A 5 -26.26 8.81 49.95
C HIS A 5 -26.20 9.16 48.45
N PRO A 6 -25.99 10.44 48.06
CA PRO A 6 -25.89 10.82 46.65
C PRO A 6 -24.57 10.34 46.00
N CYS A 7 -23.58 9.91 46.78
CA CYS A 7 -22.23 9.65 46.27
C CYS A 7 -22.07 8.36 45.46
N ARG A 8 -22.90 7.32 45.65
CA ARG A 8 -22.65 6.02 44.97
C ARG A 8 -23.08 5.97 43.50
N TYR A 9 -24.05 6.79 43.10
CA TYR A 9 -24.55 6.82 41.72
C TYR A 9 -23.64 7.60 40.77
N THR A 10 -22.98 8.66 41.27
CA THR A 10 -22.03 9.48 40.51
C THR A 10 -20.76 8.70 40.20
N GLU A 11 -20.23 7.97 41.18
CA GLU A 11 -19.07 7.07 41.02
C GLU A 11 -19.33 5.98 39.98
N MET A 12 -20.50 5.32 40.03
CA MET A 12 -20.84 4.25 39.08
C MET A 12 -21.04 4.77 37.65
N ARG A 13 -21.59 5.97 37.48
CA ARG A 13 -21.67 6.64 36.17
C ARG A 13 -20.30 7.00 35.62
N THR A 14 -19.42 7.57 36.46
CA THR A 14 -18.05 7.92 36.05
C THR A 14 -17.25 6.68 35.66
N VAL A 15 -17.36 5.59 36.44
CA VAL A 15 -16.75 4.30 36.11
C VAL A 15 -17.29 3.76 34.78
N LEU A 16 -18.61 3.73 34.58
CA LEU A 16 -19.21 3.27 33.32
C LEU A 16 -18.76 4.11 32.11
N LEU A 17 -18.63 5.43 32.27
CA LEU A 17 -18.15 6.32 31.21
C LEU A 17 -16.67 6.11 30.90
N LEU A 18 -15.83 5.86 31.91
CA LEU A 18 -14.43 5.52 31.72
C LEU A 18 -14.24 4.15 31.06
N TRP A 19 -15.09 3.18 31.39
CA TRP A 19 -15.11 1.88 30.71
C TRP A 19 -15.57 2.01 29.26
N ALA A 20 -16.64 2.76 29.00
CA ALA A 20 -17.15 3.01 27.65
C ALA A 20 -16.14 3.80 26.79
N SER A 21 -15.44 4.78 27.36
CA SER A 21 -14.41 5.51 26.62
C SER A 21 -13.18 4.65 26.34
N SER A 22 -12.77 3.81 27.29
CA SER A 22 -11.65 2.88 27.11
C SER A 22 -11.92 1.83 26.03
N THR A 23 -13.14 1.27 25.96
CA THR A 23 -13.49 0.30 24.91
C THR A 23 -13.56 0.93 23.52
N ILE A 24 -14.00 2.18 23.42
CA ILE A 24 -13.99 2.95 22.17
C ILE A 24 -12.55 3.22 21.71
N LEU A 25 -11.63 3.57 22.63
CA LEU A 25 -10.23 3.83 22.31
C LEU A 25 -9.46 2.55 21.91
N LEU A 26 -9.79 1.40 22.51
CA LEU A 26 -9.12 0.12 22.22
C LEU A 26 -9.57 -0.54 20.91
N ASN A 27 -10.75 -0.19 20.39
CA ASN A 27 -11.31 -0.77 19.15
C ASN A 27 -11.19 0.18 17.95
N TYR A 28 -10.36 1.23 18.03
CA TYR A 28 -10.14 2.08 16.88
C TYR A 28 -9.42 1.27 15.78
N PRO A 29 -10.03 1.03 14.61
CA PRO A 29 -9.39 0.26 13.56
C PRO A 29 -8.16 1.03 13.07
N TYR A 30 -6.97 0.48 13.34
CA TYR A 30 -5.74 1.00 12.78
C TYR A 30 -5.66 0.55 11.32
N VAL A 31 -5.69 1.51 10.41
CA VAL A 31 -5.33 1.25 9.01
C VAL A 31 -3.84 1.00 8.97
N VAL A 32 -3.44 -0.23 8.68
CA VAL A 32 -2.05 -0.63 8.50
C VAL A 32 -1.75 -0.63 7.01
N LEU A 33 -0.74 0.15 6.61
CA LEU A 33 -0.16 0.09 5.28
C LEU A 33 0.87 -1.05 5.29
N GLY A 34 0.40 -2.25 4.93
CA GLY A 34 1.21 -3.47 4.90
C GLY A 34 1.68 -3.77 3.49
N CYS A 35 2.99 -3.90 3.33
CA CYS A 35 3.63 -4.36 2.10
C CYS A 35 4.82 -5.22 2.53
N THR A 36 5.03 -6.36 1.89
CA THR A 36 6.19 -7.22 2.19
C THR A 36 6.99 -7.49 0.92
N ASN A 37 8.25 -7.07 0.92
CA ASN A 37 9.21 -7.36 -0.14
C ASN A 37 10.21 -8.42 0.32
N LEU A 38 10.47 -9.40 -0.55
CA LEU A 38 11.43 -10.47 -0.33
C LEU A 38 12.46 -10.46 -1.47
N VAL A 39 13.72 -10.29 -1.11
CA VAL A 39 14.85 -10.36 -2.04
C VAL A 39 15.76 -11.51 -1.60
N VAL A 40 15.99 -12.46 -2.50
CA VAL A 40 17.02 -13.50 -2.34
C VAL A 40 18.14 -13.20 -3.33
N THR A 41 19.32 -12.91 -2.81
CA THR A 41 20.49 -12.63 -3.64
C THR A 41 21.07 -13.90 -4.25
N LYS A 42 21.86 -13.76 -5.31
CA LYS A 42 22.50 -14.87 -6.02
C LYS A 42 23.29 -15.81 -5.11
N GLY A 43 23.93 -15.29 -4.07
CA GLY A 43 24.70 -16.10 -3.11
C GLY A 43 23.85 -16.77 -2.03
N ALA A 44 22.60 -16.36 -1.87
CA ALA A 44 21.68 -16.87 -0.86
C ALA A 44 20.66 -17.89 -1.42
N SER A 45 20.56 -18.00 -2.75
CA SER A 45 19.68 -18.95 -3.43
C SER A 45 20.35 -20.29 -3.70
N ALA A 46 19.56 -21.37 -3.74
CA ALA A 46 20.06 -22.72 -4.02
C ALA A 46 20.50 -22.92 -5.49
N ASP A 47 20.01 -22.08 -6.40
CA ASP A 47 20.22 -22.16 -7.85
C ASP A 47 21.13 -21.04 -8.39
N GLY A 48 21.62 -20.15 -7.53
CA GLY A 48 22.43 -19.00 -7.94
C GLY A 48 21.63 -17.86 -8.58
N GLY A 49 20.29 -17.97 -8.64
CA GLY A 49 19.39 -16.95 -9.18
C GLY A 49 19.17 -15.79 -8.22
N LEU A 50 18.80 -14.62 -8.75
CA LEU A 50 18.23 -13.54 -7.96
C LEU A 50 16.71 -13.70 -7.99
N HIS A 51 16.09 -13.78 -6.82
CA HIS A 51 14.64 -13.91 -6.69
C HIS A 51 14.09 -12.65 -6.02
N PHE A 52 13.04 -12.09 -6.60
CA PHE A 52 12.31 -10.93 -6.08
C PHE A 52 10.82 -11.27 -6.02
N SER A 53 10.21 -11.04 -4.87
CA SER A 53 8.76 -11.23 -4.67
C SER A 53 8.20 -10.13 -3.79
N TYR A 54 6.95 -9.79 -4.01
CA TYR A 54 6.24 -8.70 -3.37
C TYR A 54 4.81 -9.12 -3.03
N SER A 55 4.38 -8.89 -1.79
CA SER A 55 2.99 -8.95 -1.37
C SER A 55 2.45 -7.53 -1.26
N ALA A 56 1.56 -7.18 -2.18
CA ALA A 56 0.73 -5.99 -2.11
C ALA A 56 -0.48 -6.32 -1.24
N ASP A 57 -0.50 -5.88 0.02
CA ASP A 57 -1.61 -6.24 0.91
C ASP A 57 -2.85 -5.43 0.53
N SER A 58 -3.74 -6.09 -0.20
CA SER A 58 -4.98 -5.53 -0.71
C SER A 58 -6.07 -6.58 -0.69
N GLY A 59 -7.19 -6.28 -0.04
CA GLY A 59 -8.35 -7.19 0.01
C GLY A 59 -9.21 -7.17 -1.25
N GLY A 60 -8.96 -6.25 -2.20
CA GLY A 60 -9.85 -6.01 -3.35
C GLY A 60 -9.16 -5.80 -4.70
N LEU A 61 -7.83 -5.71 -4.75
CA LEU A 61 -7.10 -5.57 -6.01
C LEU A 61 -6.65 -6.95 -6.49
N PHE A 62 -7.22 -7.38 -7.61
CA PHE A 62 -6.74 -8.57 -8.32
C PHE A 62 -5.66 -8.12 -9.29
N GLY A 63 -4.43 -8.61 -9.09
CA GLY A 63 -3.28 -8.19 -9.87
C GLY A 63 -3.48 -8.37 -11.39
N GLU A 64 -3.00 -7.42 -12.17
CA GLU A 64 -2.98 -7.48 -13.62
C GLU A 64 -1.54 -7.63 -14.11
N LEU A 65 -1.27 -8.67 -14.90
CA LEU A 65 0.01 -8.80 -15.59
C LEU A 65 -0.04 -8.05 -16.91
N ARG A 66 0.40 -6.77 -16.91
CA ARG A 66 0.43 -5.94 -18.11
C ARG A 66 1.61 -6.28 -19.00
N PHE A 67 1.38 -6.28 -20.31
CA PHE A 67 2.44 -6.28 -21.32
C PHE A 67 2.44 -4.92 -22.02
N LEU A 68 3.57 -4.22 -21.97
CA LEU A 68 3.78 -2.95 -22.65
C LEU A 68 4.90 -3.13 -23.69
N PRO A 69 4.63 -2.88 -24.98
CA PRO A 69 5.67 -2.95 -26.00
C PRO A 69 6.67 -1.80 -25.84
N ALA A 70 7.90 -2.01 -26.33
CA ALA A 70 8.86 -0.93 -26.47
C ALA A 70 8.33 0.13 -27.46
N ALA A 71 8.66 1.39 -27.22
CA ALA A 71 8.25 2.50 -28.08
C ALA A 71 9.30 3.60 -28.15
N ASP A 72 9.40 4.22 -29.33
CA ASP A 72 10.15 5.45 -29.53
C ASP A 72 9.21 6.66 -29.47
N HIS A 73 9.69 7.75 -28.89
CA HIS A 73 8.88 8.94 -28.66
C HIS A 73 9.54 10.19 -29.27
N ALA A 74 8.71 11.05 -29.87
CA ALA A 74 9.18 12.29 -30.49
C ALA A 74 9.76 13.26 -29.44
N PRO A 75 10.75 14.10 -29.80
CA PRO A 75 11.29 15.13 -28.91
C PRO A 75 10.20 16.08 -28.40
N GLY A 76 10.21 16.38 -27.11
CA GLY A 76 9.23 17.27 -26.47
C GLY A 76 7.88 16.62 -26.16
N SER A 77 7.71 15.32 -26.44
CA SER A 77 6.52 14.58 -25.99
C SER A 77 6.48 14.44 -24.45
N VAL A 78 5.27 14.23 -23.94
CA VAL A 78 5.00 14.08 -22.51
C VAL A 78 4.23 12.79 -22.24
N ALA A 79 4.39 12.24 -21.05
CA ALA A 79 3.62 11.12 -20.54
C ALA A 79 2.71 11.62 -19.41
N ASP A 80 1.41 11.39 -19.56
CA ASP A 80 0.42 11.65 -18.51
C ASP A 80 0.54 10.60 -17.40
N VAL A 81 0.54 11.07 -16.15
CA VAL A 81 0.66 10.24 -14.96
C VAL A 81 -0.70 10.19 -14.26
N TRP A 82 -1.20 8.97 -14.09
CA TRP A 82 -2.46 8.68 -13.43
C TRP A 82 -2.20 7.80 -12.22
N GLU A 83 -2.85 8.12 -11.10
CA GLU A 83 -2.83 7.28 -9.91
C GLU A 83 -3.61 5.99 -10.17
N TRP A 84 -3.02 4.85 -9.83
CA TRP A 84 -3.50 3.53 -10.25
C TRP A 84 -4.83 3.14 -9.58
N ASP A 85 -5.00 3.43 -8.29
CA ASP A 85 -6.16 2.95 -7.50
C ASP A 85 -7.41 3.78 -7.72
N THR A 86 -7.26 5.10 -7.83
CA THR A 86 -8.34 6.09 -7.92
C THR A 86 -8.54 6.63 -9.33
N GLY A 87 -7.59 6.42 -10.24
CA GLY A 87 -7.61 6.99 -11.57
C GLY A 87 -7.47 8.52 -11.58
N ARG A 88 -6.92 9.11 -10.51
CA ARG A 88 -6.72 10.56 -10.41
C ARG A 88 -5.55 11.01 -11.28
N TYR A 89 -5.74 12.06 -12.07
CA TYR A 89 -4.65 12.69 -12.81
C TYR A 89 -3.65 13.34 -11.85
N LEU A 90 -2.38 12.99 -12.00
CA LEU A 90 -1.28 13.52 -11.18
C LEU A 90 -0.44 14.57 -11.91
N GLY A 91 -0.57 14.68 -13.23
CA GLY A 91 0.18 15.62 -14.07
C GLY A 91 0.84 14.94 -15.25
N ALA A 92 1.78 15.63 -15.88
CA ALA A 92 2.55 15.13 -17.02
C ALA A 92 4.05 15.28 -16.78
N ILE A 93 4.83 14.28 -17.20
CA ILE A 93 6.29 14.30 -17.17
C ILE A 93 6.86 14.27 -18.60
N PRO A 94 8.05 14.85 -18.84
CA PRO A 94 8.73 14.70 -20.14
C PRO A 94 8.94 13.22 -20.47
N GLN A 95 8.60 12.81 -21.68
CA GLN A 95 8.79 11.44 -22.12
C GLN A 95 10.24 11.20 -22.54
N VAL A 96 10.75 10.01 -22.26
CA VAL A 96 12.09 9.59 -22.71
C VAL A 96 12.07 9.22 -24.19
N ALA A 97 13.21 9.31 -24.88
CA ALA A 97 13.26 9.03 -26.32
C ALA A 97 12.88 7.59 -26.68
N HIS A 98 13.15 6.63 -25.79
CA HIS A 98 12.85 5.22 -25.96
C HIS A 98 12.39 4.60 -24.64
N THR A 99 11.30 3.83 -24.68
CA THR A 99 10.84 2.99 -23.58
C THR A 99 11.04 1.52 -23.95
N TYR A 100 11.43 0.72 -22.96
CA TYR A 100 11.68 -0.71 -23.16
C TYR A 100 10.38 -1.53 -23.11
N LYS A 101 10.43 -2.72 -23.68
CA LYS A 101 9.36 -3.70 -23.52
C LYS A 101 9.31 -4.20 -22.08
N VAL A 102 8.12 -4.19 -21.48
CA VAL A 102 7.89 -4.57 -20.07
C VAL A 102 6.76 -5.59 -19.95
N VAL A 103 6.95 -6.59 -19.08
CA VAL A 103 5.90 -7.49 -18.58
C VAL A 103 5.82 -7.28 -17.06
N GLY A 104 4.71 -6.76 -16.57
CA GLY A 104 4.56 -6.37 -15.16
C GLY A 104 5.61 -5.34 -14.75
N HIS A 105 6.49 -5.71 -13.82
CA HIS A 105 7.61 -4.87 -13.37
C HIS A 105 8.97 -5.34 -13.87
N LEU A 106 8.99 -6.11 -14.97
CA LEU A 106 10.20 -6.71 -15.55
C LEU A 106 10.40 -6.20 -16.97
N ASN A 107 11.60 -5.76 -17.34
CA ASN A 107 11.91 -5.37 -18.72
C ASN A 107 12.71 -6.44 -19.48
N GLU A 108 12.85 -6.23 -20.79
CA GLU A 108 13.61 -7.12 -21.69
C GLU A 108 15.13 -7.19 -21.41
N TRP A 109 15.63 -6.36 -20.50
CA TRP A 109 17.02 -6.32 -20.05
C TRP A 109 17.22 -7.01 -18.70
N GLN A 110 16.23 -7.80 -18.27
CA GLN A 110 16.25 -8.54 -17.01
C GLN A 110 16.36 -7.62 -15.77
N VAL A 111 15.86 -6.39 -15.88
CA VAL A 111 15.72 -5.47 -14.75
C VAL A 111 14.32 -5.61 -14.17
N SER A 112 14.26 -5.71 -12.85
CA SER A 112 13.04 -5.79 -12.06
C SER A 112 12.91 -4.58 -11.13
N ILE A 113 11.70 -4.06 -10.96
CA ILE A 113 11.40 -3.00 -9.97
C ILE A 113 10.26 -3.44 -9.04
N GLY A 114 10.17 -2.83 -7.87
CA GLY A 114 9.09 -3.02 -6.91
C GLY A 114 9.08 -1.92 -5.85
N GLU A 115 7.98 -1.86 -5.09
CA GLU A 115 7.71 -0.87 -4.04
C GLU A 115 7.68 -1.55 -2.67
#